data_AF-A0A3D4WGW0-F1
#
_entry.id   AF-A0A3D4WGW0-F1
#
_cell.length_a   1.000
_cell.length_b   1.000
_cell.length_c   1.000
_cell.angle_alpha   90.00
_cell.angle_beta   90.00
_cell.angle_gamma   90.00
#
_symmetry.space_group_name_H-M   'P 1'
#
loop_
_entity.id
_entity.type
_entity.pdbx_description
1 polymer ?
#
loop_
_entity_poly.entity_id
_entity_poly.type
_entity_poly.pdbx_seq_one_letter_code
_entity_poly.pdbx_strand_id
1 'polypeptide(L)'
;MMSEEESYLQEIHIEYERKFFFLHHNLGAEVHWLFTQALSALDSELYLPACTSFINGIEASLRITMSQIKKPCIVTELDNIPTLSNSLLLAAQNNGLPIEALAFPEESLFLDNLNSKKPNKTDVEIVRIRHNLCHGNFLEYTNTDLGGGNYFFTPECCRPLAHQLHDLCREWTIQLGKFRKELFKKPNQI
;
A
#
# COMPACT_ATOMS: atom_id res chain seq x y z
N MET A 1 -19.68 30.26 -15.20
CA MET A 1 -20.18 29.02 -15.79
C MET A 1 -19.11 28.57 -16.76
N MET A 2 -18.48 27.43 -16.51
CA MET A 2 -17.46 26.92 -17.43
C MET A 2 -18.12 26.54 -18.76
N SER A 3 -17.40 26.72 -19.86
CA SER A 3 -17.82 26.22 -21.17
C SER A 3 -17.71 24.70 -21.23
N GLU A 4 -18.41 24.09 -22.18
CA GLU A 4 -18.39 22.64 -22.41
C GLU A 4 -16.98 22.12 -22.73
N GLU A 5 -16.20 22.91 -23.49
CA GLU A 5 -14.79 22.62 -23.78
C GLU A 5 -13.91 22.64 -22.52
N GLU A 6 -14.11 23.64 -21.65
CA GLU A 6 -13.37 23.75 -20.38
C GLU A 6 -13.70 22.60 -19.42
N SER A 7 -14.97 22.19 -19.34
CA SER A 7 -15.38 21.03 -18.54
C SER A 7 -14.76 19.73 -19.05
N TYR A 8 -14.77 19.50 -20.36
CA TYR A 8 -14.16 18.31 -20.96
C TYR A 8 -12.64 18.23 -20.72
N LEU A 9 -11.93 19.35 -20.90
CA LEU A 9 -10.49 19.42 -20.63
C LEU A 9 -10.17 19.16 -19.14
N GLN A 10 -11.02 19.64 -18.24
CA GLN A 10 -10.87 19.39 -16.81
C GLN A 10 -11.06 17.90 -16.46
N GLU A 11 -12.04 17.23 -17.06
CA GLU A 11 -12.26 15.79 -16.88
C GLU A 11 -11.06 14.97 -17.35
N ILE A 12 -10.53 15.26 -18.55
CA ILE A 12 -9.32 14.61 -19.06
C ILE A 12 -8.14 14.82 -18.10
N HIS A 13 -7.96 16.04 -17.59
CA HIS A 13 -6.86 16.34 -16.69
C HIS A 13 -7.00 15.57 -15.37
N ILE A 14 -8.20 15.50 -14.78
CA ILE A 14 -8.46 14.73 -13.56
C ILE A 14 -8.19 13.24 -13.79
N GLU A 15 -8.63 12.69 -14.93
CA GLU A 15 -8.40 11.29 -15.28
C GLU A 15 -6.90 11.00 -15.46
N TYR A 16 -6.18 11.90 -16.13
CA TYR A 16 -4.73 11.81 -16.30
C TYR A 16 -4.00 11.84 -14.95
N GLU A 17 -4.27 12.84 -14.11
CA GLU A 17 -3.62 12.97 -12.80
C GLU A 17 -3.86 11.73 -11.94
N ARG A 18 -5.06 11.16 -12.00
CA ARG A 18 -5.41 9.92 -11.30
C ARG A 18 -4.61 8.71 -11.81
N LYS A 19 -4.56 8.49 -13.13
CA LYS A 19 -3.84 7.36 -13.74
C LYS A 19 -2.33 7.43 -13.53
N PHE A 20 -1.77 8.64 -13.56
CA PHE A 20 -0.32 8.85 -13.44
C PHE A 20 0.12 9.17 -12.00
N PHE A 21 -0.81 9.23 -11.04
CA PHE A 21 -0.53 9.57 -9.65
C PHE A 21 0.69 8.84 -9.06
N PHE A 22 0.74 7.51 -9.17
CA PHE A 22 1.81 6.70 -8.59
C PHE A 22 3.15 6.83 -9.32
N LEU A 23 3.15 7.32 -10.56
CA LEU A 23 4.37 7.55 -11.34
C LEU A 23 5.08 8.84 -10.92
N HIS A 24 4.34 9.82 -10.38
CA HIS A 24 4.87 11.13 -10.02
C HIS A 24 5.54 11.21 -8.63
N HIS A 25 5.48 10.16 -7.80
CA HIS A 25 5.91 10.19 -6.39
C HIS A 25 7.31 9.59 -6.11
N ASN A 26 8.16 9.45 -7.13
CA ASN A 26 9.57 9.03 -6.98
C ASN A 26 9.78 7.71 -6.19
N LEU A 27 8.90 6.74 -6.40
CA LEU A 27 8.90 5.46 -5.68
C LEU A 27 10.01 4.49 -6.15
N GLY A 28 10.60 4.74 -7.32
CA GLY A 28 11.47 3.80 -8.04
C GLY A 28 10.73 3.05 -9.14
N ALA A 29 11.43 2.72 -10.22
CA ALA A 29 10.87 2.02 -11.39
C ALA A 29 10.42 0.59 -11.03
N GLU A 30 11.04 0.03 -10.01
CA GLU A 30 10.81 -1.30 -9.46
C GLU A 30 9.50 -1.42 -8.65
N VAL A 31 8.86 -0.30 -8.29
CA VAL A 31 7.66 -0.29 -7.43
C VAL A 31 6.40 0.24 -8.12
N HIS A 32 6.54 1.31 -8.90
CA HIS A 32 5.40 2.15 -9.30
C HIS A 32 4.29 1.42 -10.08
N TRP A 33 4.63 0.34 -10.80
CA TRP A 33 3.69 -0.44 -11.58
C TRP A 33 2.80 -1.32 -10.73
N LEU A 34 3.23 -1.72 -9.52
CA LEU A 34 2.39 -2.46 -8.59
C LEU A 34 1.18 -1.62 -8.18
N PHE A 35 1.40 -0.35 -7.82
CA PHE A 35 0.32 0.57 -7.48
C PHE A 35 -0.52 0.97 -8.70
N THR A 36 0.12 1.21 -9.86
CA THR A 36 -0.58 1.61 -11.09
C THR A 36 -1.49 0.50 -11.60
N GLN A 37 -1.03 -0.76 -11.58
CA GLN A 37 -1.85 -1.92 -11.93
C GLN A 37 -2.91 -2.23 -10.86
N ALA A 38 -2.62 -1.99 -9.58
CA ALA A 38 -3.63 -2.10 -8.53
C ALA A 38 -4.81 -1.14 -8.76
N LEU A 39 -4.52 0.11 -9.13
CA LEU A 39 -5.54 1.09 -9.49
C LEU A 39 -6.33 0.66 -10.75
N SER A 40 -5.64 0.18 -11.77
CA SER A 40 -6.29 -0.31 -13.00
C SER A 40 -7.21 -1.51 -12.72
N ALA A 41 -6.80 -2.40 -11.82
CA ALA A 41 -7.62 -3.51 -11.36
C ALA A 41 -8.83 -3.03 -10.55
N LEU A 42 -8.66 -2.05 -9.66
CA LEU A 42 -9.75 -1.43 -8.90
C LEU A 42 -10.78 -0.80 -9.83
N ASP A 43 -10.33 -0.08 -10.86
CA ASP A 43 -11.20 0.54 -11.88
C ASP A 43 -11.98 -0.47 -12.70
N SER A 44 -11.40 -1.65 -12.88
CA SER A 44 -12.02 -2.78 -13.59
C SER A 44 -12.83 -3.70 -12.66
N GLU A 45 -13.09 -3.27 -11.41
CA GLU A 45 -13.79 -4.04 -10.38
C GLU A 45 -13.14 -5.39 -10.03
N LEU A 46 -11.85 -5.55 -10.33
CA LEU A 46 -11.03 -6.71 -9.98
C LEU A 46 -10.45 -6.53 -8.57
N TYR A 47 -11.30 -6.64 -7.55
CA TYR A 47 -10.95 -6.30 -6.16
C TYR A 47 -9.82 -7.14 -5.56
N LEU A 48 -9.80 -8.44 -5.78
CA LEU A 48 -8.75 -9.32 -5.24
C LEU A 48 -7.37 -9.00 -5.86
N PRO A 49 -7.23 -8.89 -7.20
CA PRO A 49 -6.01 -8.36 -7.82
C PRO A 49 -5.63 -6.98 -7.32
N ALA A 50 -6.58 -6.06 -7.15
CA ALA A 50 -6.31 -4.73 -6.63
C ALA A 50 -5.71 -4.78 -5.21
N CYS A 51 -6.37 -5.47 -4.26
CA CYS A 51 -5.90 -5.57 -2.88
C CYS A 51 -4.50 -6.19 -2.78
N THR A 52 -4.27 -7.30 -3.46
CA THR A 52 -2.96 -7.98 -3.46
C THR A 52 -1.86 -7.12 -4.09
N SER A 53 -2.17 -6.40 -5.16
CA SER A 53 -1.20 -5.53 -5.85
C SER A 53 -0.86 -4.28 -5.03
N PHE A 54 -1.83 -3.69 -4.32
CA PHE A 54 -1.58 -2.60 -3.37
C PHE A 54 -0.66 -3.04 -2.22
N ILE A 55 -0.94 -4.19 -1.60
CA ILE A 55 -0.11 -4.74 -0.53
C ILE A 55 1.30 -5.05 -1.01
N ASN A 56 1.43 -5.65 -2.20
CA ASN A 56 2.73 -5.92 -2.80
C ASN A 56 3.49 -4.62 -3.10
N GLY A 57 2.80 -3.57 -3.54
CA GLY A 57 3.39 -2.24 -3.74
C GLY A 57 3.97 -1.69 -2.44
N ILE A 58 3.22 -1.75 -1.34
CA ILE A 58 3.69 -1.35 0.00
C ILE A 58 4.93 -2.17 0.40
N GLU A 59 4.84 -3.50 0.34
CA GLU A 59 5.94 -4.39 0.73
C GLU A 59 7.21 -4.13 -0.10
N ALA A 60 7.08 -4.07 -1.43
CA ALA A 60 8.19 -3.81 -2.34
C ALA A 60 8.83 -2.46 -2.04
N SER A 61 8.02 -1.40 -1.92
CA SER A 61 8.50 -0.04 -1.64
C SER A 61 9.27 0.07 -0.32
N LEU A 62 8.79 -0.62 0.73
CA LEU A 62 9.47 -0.72 2.02
C LEU A 62 10.81 -1.43 1.87
N ARG A 63 10.82 -2.64 1.28
CA ARG A 63 12.02 -3.48 1.16
C ARG A 63 13.11 -2.80 0.33
N ILE A 64 12.73 -2.19 -0.78
CA ILE A 64 13.64 -1.47 -1.68
C ILE A 64 14.21 -0.24 -0.99
N THR A 65 13.37 0.59 -0.36
CA THR A 65 13.84 1.78 0.35
C THR A 65 14.77 1.40 1.49
N MET A 66 14.43 0.37 2.27
CA MET A 66 15.28 -0.13 3.35
C MET A 66 16.62 -0.69 2.85
N SER A 67 16.63 -1.36 1.70
CA SER A 67 17.86 -1.80 1.04
C SER A 67 18.73 -0.60 0.64
N GLN A 68 18.12 0.43 0.05
CA GLN A 68 18.81 1.65 -0.37
C GLN A 68 19.35 2.49 0.80
N ILE A 69 18.69 2.47 1.96
CA ILE A 69 19.20 3.10 3.19
C ILE A 69 20.47 2.38 3.65
N LYS A 70 20.47 1.05 3.66
CA LYS A 70 21.66 0.26 4.05
C LYS A 70 22.80 0.40 3.05
N LYS A 71 22.48 0.43 1.76
CA LYS A 71 23.43 0.57 0.67
C LYS A 71 22.85 1.49 -0.42
N PRO A 72 23.27 2.75 -0.49
CA PRO A 72 22.76 3.75 -1.45
C PRO A 72 23.12 3.46 -2.92
N CYS A 73 22.62 2.35 -3.47
CA CYS A 73 22.79 1.97 -4.85
C CYS A 73 21.48 1.47 -5.45
N ILE A 74 21.47 1.28 -6.78
CA ILE A 74 20.37 0.60 -7.47
C ILE A 74 20.26 -0.81 -6.87
N VAL A 75 19.03 -1.19 -6.52
CA VAL A 75 18.72 -2.51 -5.97
C VAL A 75 18.53 -3.46 -7.14
N THR A 76 19.45 -4.40 -7.32
CA THR A 76 19.37 -5.44 -8.36
C THR A 76 18.77 -6.74 -7.83
N GLU A 77 18.82 -6.94 -6.52
CA GLU A 77 18.32 -8.13 -5.84
C GLU A 77 17.81 -7.74 -4.44
N LEU A 78 16.68 -8.32 -4.04
CA LEU A 78 16.16 -8.23 -2.69
C LEU A 78 16.38 -9.56 -1.98
N ASP A 79 16.73 -9.48 -0.70
CA ASP A 79 16.65 -10.65 0.18
C ASP A 79 15.20 -11.16 0.19
N ASN A 80 15.01 -12.46 0.00
CA ASN A 80 13.71 -13.13 -0.03
C ASN A 80 13.11 -13.36 1.37
N ILE A 81 13.86 -13.07 2.43
CA ILE A 81 13.44 -13.31 3.82
C ILE A 81 12.44 -12.25 4.34
N PRO A 82 12.70 -10.92 4.25
CA PRO A 82 11.80 -9.95 4.84
C PRO A 82 10.51 -9.81 4.03
N THR A 83 9.39 -10.13 4.67
CA THR A 83 8.03 -9.84 4.20
C THR A 83 7.38 -8.72 5.00
N LEU A 84 6.26 -8.18 4.51
CA LEU A 84 5.45 -7.21 5.25
C LEU A 84 5.00 -7.82 6.59
N SER A 85 5.56 -7.27 7.66
CA SER A 85 5.43 -7.77 9.03
C SER A 85 5.70 -6.64 10.03
N ASN A 86 5.21 -6.75 11.26
CA ASN A 86 5.50 -5.76 12.31
C ASN A 86 7.02 -5.57 12.48
N SER A 87 7.82 -6.63 12.37
CA SER A 87 9.28 -6.52 12.48
C SER A 87 9.90 -5.69 11.36
N LEU A 88 9.44 -5.85 10.12
CA LEU A 88 9.89 -5.02 9.00
C LEU A 88 9.46 -3.56 9.19
N LEU A 89 8.21 -3.32 9.60
CA LEU A 89 7.68 -1.98 9.85
C LEU A 89 8.41 -1.29 10.99
N LEU A 90 8.69 -1.98 12.09
CA LEU A 90 9.45 -1.44 13.20
C LEU A 90 10.90 -1.13 12.80
N ALA A 91 11.54 -1.99 12.00
CA ALA A 91 12.85 -1.70 11.45
C ALA A 91 12.83 -0.47 10.51
N ALA A 92 11.78 -0.33 9.70
CA ALA A 92 11.57 0.83 8.84
C ALA A 92 11.37 2.12 9.65
N GLN A 93 10.55 2.09 10.70
CA GLN A 93 10.36 3.22 11.62
C GLN A 93 11.69 3.65 12.25
N ASN A 94 12.50 2.68 12.71
CA ASN A 94 13.81 2.95 13.29
C ASN A 94 14.80 3.57 12.29
N ASN A 95 14.53 3.46 10.99
CA ASN A 95 15.30 4.11 9.92
C ASN A 95 14.63 5.39 9.40
N GLY A 96 13.60 5.90 10.10
CA GLY A 96 12.93 7.16 9.82
C GLY A 96 11.86 7.10 8.72
N LEU A 97 11.46 5.90 8.26
CA LEU A 97 10.36 5.80 7.30
C LEU A 97 9.04 6.20 7.97
N PRO A 98 8.12 6.87 7.24
CA PRO A 98 6.85 7.36 7.77
C PRO A 98 5.80 6.24 7.84
N ILE A 99 6.08 5.19 8.61
CA ILE A 99 5.25 3.97 8.65
C ILE A 99 3.83 4.22 9.20
N GLU A 100 3.62 5.30 9.96
CA GLU A 100 2.32 5.70 10.48
C GLU A 100 1.34 6.05 9.34
N ALA A 101 1.84 6.38 8.15
CA ALA A 101 1.03 6.53 6.94
C ALA A 101 0.40 5.21 6.44
N LEU A 102 0.78 4.07 7.04
CA LEU A 102 0.19 2.75 6.79
C LEU A 102 -0.87 2.36 7.83
N ALA A 103 -1.21 3.24 8.78
CA ALA A 103 -2.30 3.00 9.72
C ALA A 103 -3.65 3.16 9.03
N PHE A 104 -4.57 2.22 9.27
CA PHE A 104 -5.95 2.37 8.78
C PHE A 104 -6.69 3.49 9.54
N PRO A 105 -7.70 4.15 8.93
CA PRO A 105 -8.38 5.29 9.54
C PRO A 105 -8.95 5.04 10.95
N GLU A 106 -9.35 3.81 11.27
CA GLU A 106 -9.92 3.42 12.57
C GLU A 106 -8.93 2.64 13.46
N GLU A 107 -7.67 2.52 13.04
CA GLU A 107 -6.64 1.76 13.75
C GLU A 107 -6.00 2.59 14.87
N SER A 108 -6.74 2.80 15.96
CA SER A 108 -6.29 3.61 17.10
C SER A 108 -5.07 3.04 17.84
N LEU A 109 -4.83 1.72 17.75
CA LEU A 109 -3.76 1.01 18.44
C LEU A 109 -2.57 0.67 17.53
N PHE A 110 -2.39 1.35 16.39
CA PHE A 110 -1.33 1.03 15.42
C PHE A 110 0.06 0.92 16.07
N LEU A 111 0.49 1.94 16.82
CA LEU A 111 1.81 1.96 17.46
C LEU A 111 1.93 0.92 18.59
N ASP A 112 0.86 0.68 19.34
CA ASP A 112 0.85 -0.31 20.41
C ASP A 112 0.95 -1.73 19.83
N ASN A 113 0.18 -2.03 18.78
CA ASN A 113 0.24 -3.29 18.04
C ASN A 113 1.61 -3.50 17.41
N LEU A 114 2.17 -2.47 16.77
CA LEU A 114 3.51 -2.51 16.17
C LEU A 114 4.59 -2.91 17.19
N ASN A 115 4.51 -2.35 18.41
CA ASN A 115 5.47 -2.57 19.49
C ASN A 115 5.16 -3.80 20.36
N SER A 116 4.03 -4.46 20.13
CA SER A 116 3.61 -5.64 20.87
C SER A 116 4.62 -6.79 20.74
N LYS A 117 4.78 -7.58 21.81
CA LYS A 117 5.75 -8.68 21.90
C LYS A 117 5.06 -9.96 22.34
N LYS A 118 5.66 -11.10 21.99
CA LYS A 118 5.21 -12.41 22.49
C LYS A 118 5.21 -12.42 24.04
N PRO A 119 4.24 -13.11 24.68
CA PRO A 119 3.19 -13.94 24.06
C PRO A 119 2.01 -13.14 23.48
N ASN A 120 1.84 -11.87 23.85
CA ASN A 120 0.69 -11.03 23.47
C ASN A 120 0.97 -10.21 22.20
N LYS A 121 1.55 -10.84 21.18
CA LYS A 121 1.85 -10.16 19.91
C LYS A 121 0.54 -9.97 19.13
N THR A 122 0.29 -8.73 18.71
CA THR A 122 -0.81 -8.34 17.82
C THR A 122 -0.23 -7.72 16.56
N ASP A 123 -0.68 -8.17 15.39
CA ASP A 123 -0.25 -7.58 14.12
C ASP A 123 -1.00 -6.26 13.88
N VAL A 124 -0.32 -5.28 13.27
CA VAL A 124 -1.00 -4.08 12.74
C VAL A 124 -1.88 -4.48 11.56
N GLU A 125 -2.89 -3.67 11.26
CA GLU A 125 -3.97 -4.05 10.35
C GLU A 125 -3.46 -4.39 8.94
N ILE A 126 -2.52 -3.60 8.40
CA ILE A 126 -1.94 -3.88 7.08
C ILE A 126 -1.17 -5.21 7.04
N VAL A 127 -0.55 -5.63 8.14
CA VAL A 127 0.16 -6.92 8.26
C VAL A 127 -0.85 -8.06 8.38
N ARG A 128 -1.90 -7.87 9.17
CA ARG A 128 -3.00 -8.83 9.33
C ARG A 128 -3.70 -9.09 8.00
N ILE A 129 -4.04 -8.05 7.25
CA ILE A 129 -4.65 -8.15 5.92
C ILE A 129 -3.72 -8.90 4.97
N ARG A 130 -2.44 -8.51 4.91
CA ARG A 130 -1.45 -9.19 4.06
C ARG A 130 -1.36 -10.68 4.37
N HIS A 131 -1.33 -11.04 5.66
CA HIS A 131 -1.34 -12.43 6.09
C HIS A 131 -2.60 -13.14 5.58
N ASN A 132 -3.78 -12.59 5.83
CA ASN A 132 -5.05 -13.18 5.43
C ASN A 132 -5.15 -13.39 3.91
N LEU A 133 -4.86 -12.35 3.10
CA LEU A 133 -4.93 -12.44 1.64
C LEU A 133 -3.97 -13.49 1.08
N CYS A 134 -2.71 -13.51 1.54
CA CYS A 134 -1.71 -14.46 1.04
C CYS A 134 -2.02 -15.91 1.45
N HIS A 135 -2.73 -16.13 2.56
CA HIS A 135 -3.15 -17.46 2.98
C HIS A 135 -4.53 -17.87 2.46
N GLY A 136 -5.19 -17.02 1.67
CA GLY A 136 -6.54 -17.27 1.17
C GLY A 136 -7.61 -17.26 2.27
N ASN A 137 -7.32 -16.61 3.41
CA ASN A 137 -8.28 -16.47 4.49
C ASN A 137 -9.20 -15.27 4.24
N PHE A 138 -10.31 -15.52 3.55
CA PHE A 138 -11.32 -14.50 3.23
C PHE A 138 -12.56 -14.56 4.13
N LEU A 139 -12.50 -15.32 5.24
CA LEU A 139 -13.67 -15.56 6.09
C LEU A 139 -14.29 -14.26 6.62
N GLU A 140 -13.46 -13.26 6.93
CA GLU A 140 -13.91 -11.93 7.37
C GLU A 140 -14.64 -11.11 6.28
N TYR A 141 -14.50 -11.51 5.01
CA TYR A 141 -15.18 -10.89 3.87
C TYR A 141 -16.32 -11.76 3.33
N THR A 142 -16.73 -12.82 4.04
CA THR A 142 -17.90 -13.60 3.62
C THR A 142 -19.18 -12.81 3.90
N ASN A 143 -20.12 -12.79 2.96
CA ASN A 143 -21.43 -12.21 3.20
C ASN A 143 -22.21 -13.13 4.17
N THR A 144 -22.78 -12.54 5.22
CA THR A 144 -23.56 -13.26 6.25
C THR A 144 -25.03 -12.84 6.29
N ASP A 145 -25.43 -11.91 5.42
CA ASP A 145 -26.73 -11.23 5.46
C ASP A 145 -27.88 -12.14 4.97
N LEU A 146 -27.55 -13.24 4.27
CA LEU A 146 -28.53 -14.19 3.73
C LEU A 146 -29.01 -15.25 4.75
N GLY A 147 -28.69 -15.08 6.03
CA GLY A 147 -29.11 -15.96 7.12
C GLY A 147 -28.16 -17.11 7.41
N GLY A 148 -28.41 -17.81 8.52
CA GLY A 148 -27.53 -18.88 9.02
C GLY A 148 -27.32 -20.00 8.01
N GLY A 149 -26.05 -20.28 7.67
CA GLY A 149 -25.66 -21.34 6.74
C GLY A 149 -25.57 -20.91 5.27
N ASN A 150 -26.00 -19.69 4.91
CA ASN A 150 -25.93 -19.16 3.55
C ASN A 150 -24.75 -18.19 3.37
N TYR A 151 -23.57 -18.60 3.83
CA TYR A 151 -22.35 -17.82 3.67
C TYR A 151 -21.85 -17.97 2.24
N PHE A 152 -21.65 -16.85 1.54
CA PHE A 152 -21.03 -16.87 0.23
C PHE A 152 -20.02 -15.73 0.11
N PHE A 153 -18.99 -15.99 -0.69
CA PHE A 153 -17.94 -15.03 -0.98
C PHE A 153 -18.00 -14.67 -2.46
N THR A 154 -17.96 -13.38 -2.74
CA THR A 154 -17.76 -12.82 -4.08
C THR A 154 -16.65 -11.79 -4.01
N PRO A 155 -15.90 -11.52 -5.09
CA PRO A 155 -14.86 -10.49 -5.09
C PRO A 155 -15.35 -9.12 -4.58
N GLU A 156 -16.61 -8.78 -4.82
CA GLU A 156 -17.28 -7.54 -4.40
C GLU A 156 -17.30 -7.37 -2.88
N CYS A 157 -17.26 -8.47 -2.12
CA CYS A 157 -17.14 -8.39 -0.66
C CYS A 157 -15.81 -7.74 -0.22
N CYS A 158 -14.78 -7.75 -1.07
CA CYS A 158 -13.52 -7.04 -0.85
C CYS A 158 -13.52 -5.60 -1.40
N ARG A 159 -14.63 -5.10 -1.99
CA ARG A 159 -14.73 -3.73 -2.51
C ARG A 159 -14.37 -2.67 -1.45
N PRO A 160 -14.90 -2.72 -0.21
CA PRO A 160 -14.54 -1.73 0.82
C PRO A 160 -13.05 -1.74 1.13
N LEU A 161 -12.46 -2.94 1.29
CA LEU A 161 -11.03 -3.11 1.53
C LEU A 161 -10.19 -2.53 0.38
N ALA A 162 -10.59 -2.79 -0.87
CA ALA A 162 -9.83 -2.32 -2.04
C ALA A 162 -9.79 -0.78 -2.12
N HIS A 163 -10.90 -0.11 -1.79
CA HIS A 163 -10.93 1.36 -1.69
C HIS A 163 -10.11 1.88 -0.51
N GLN A 164 -10.21 1.26 0.66
CA GLN A 164 -9.38 1.62 1.82
C GLN A 164 -7.89 1.47 1.52
N LEU A 165 -7.48 0.37 0.86
CA LEU A 165 -6.10 0.14 0.44
C LEU A 165 -5.63 1.15 -0.60
N HIS A 166 -6.50 1.56 -1.53
CA HIS A 166 -6.19 2.62 -2.48
C HIS A 166 -5.87 3.93 -1.77
N ASP A 167 -6.74 4.37 -0.85
CA ASP A 167 -6.54 5.62 -0.13
C ASP A 167 -5.29 5.57 0.77
N LEU A 168 -5.06 4.43 1.43
CA LEU A 168 -3.85 4.18 2.20
C LEU A 168 -2.58 4.24 1.32
N CYS A 169 -2.61 3.61 0.14
CA CYS A 169 -1.48 3.62 -0.78
C CYS A 169 -1.21 5.02 -1.33
N ARG A 170 -2.24 5.85 -1.52
CA ARG A 170 -2.05 7.25 -1.92
C ARG A 170 -1.28 8.01 -0.85
N GLU A 171 -1.70 7.92 0.41
CA GLU A 171 -1.01 8.61 1.50
C GLU A 171 0.41 8.06 1.69
N TRP A 172 0.58 6.74 1.71
CA TRP A 172 1.88 6.09 1.80
C TRP A 172 2.86 6.58 0.72
N THR A 173 2.42 6.64 -0.52
CA THR A 173 3.29 7.03 -1.65
C THR A 173 3.65 8.51 -1.62
N ILE A 174 2.76 9.38 -1.14
CA ILE A 174 3.08 10.78 -0.87
C ILE A 174 4.18 10.89 0.19
N GLN A 175 3.99 10.24 1.35
CA GLN A 175 4.91 10.36 2.48
C GLN A 175 6.26 9.69 2.18
N LEU A 176 6.25 8.51 1.58
CA LEU A 176 7.47 7.82 1.15
C LEU A 176 8.20 8.63 0.07
N GLY A 177 7.48 9.20 -0.90
CA GLY A 177 8.08 10.05 -1.93
C GLY A 177 8.81 11.26 -1.35
N LYS A 178 8.21 11.94 -0.36
CA LYS A 178 8.85 13.03 0.40
C LYS A 178 10.11 12.54 1.11
N PHE A 179 10.01 11.44 1.86
CA PHE A 179 11.15 10.85 2.58
C PHE A 179 12.30 10.51 1.64
N ARG A 180 12.02 9.80 0.53
CA ARG A 180 13.01 9.41 -0.48
C ARG A 180 13.66 10.63 -1.12
N LYS A 181 12.88 11.68 -1.42
CA LYS A 181 13.42 12.93 -1.96
C LYS A 181 14.43 13.57 -1.02
N GLU A 182 14.16 13.62 0.29
CA GLU A 182 15.13 14.15 1.26
C GLU A 182 16.35 13.23 1.42
N LEU A 183 16.14 11.92 1.45
CA LEU A 183 17.21 10.93 1.59
C LEU A 183 18.22 11.00 0.44
N PHE A 184 17.74 11.13 -0.81
CA PHE A 184 18.58 11.11 -2.01
C PHE A 184 18.86 12.51 -2.60
N LYS A 185 18.46 13.58 -1.91
CA LYS A 185 18.75 14.98 -2.31
C LYS A 185 20.24 15.35 -2.19
N LYS A 186 21.02 14.62 -1.39
CA LYS A 186 22.47 14.82 -1.33
C LYS A 186 23.08 14.15 -2.56
N PRO A 187 23.69 14.91 -3.49
CA PRO A 187 24.49 14.27 -4.52
C PRO A 187 25.58 13.49 -3.78
N ASN A 188 25.69 12.21 -4.13
CA ASN A 188 26.90 11.45 -3.87
C ASN A 188 28.08 12.36 -4.23
N GLN A 189 28.88 12.71 -3.24
CA GLN A 189 30.26 13.12 -3.47
C GLN A 189 30.92 11.92 -4.14
N ILE A 190 30.86 11.90 -5.47
CA ILE A 190 31.75 11.13 -6.33
C ILE A 190 32.90 12.07 -6.67
#